data_AF-A0A2V6JY03-F1
#
_entry.id   AF-A0A2V6JY03-F1
#
_cell.length_a   1.000
_cell.length_b   1.000
_cell.length_c   1.000
_cell.angle_alpha   90.00
_cell.angle_beta   90.00
_cell.angle_gamma   90.00
#
_symmetry.space_group_name_H-M   'P 1'
#
loop_
_entity.id
_entity.type
_entity.pdbx_description
1 polymer ?
#
loop_
_entity_poly.entity_id
_entity_poly.type
_entity_poly.pdbx_seq_one_letter_code
_entity_poly.pdbx_strand_id
1 'polypeptide(L)'
;MIRSTESRDFPGFRLRGREVTRLESFSDAVFGFALTLLVVSLDVPKSFDDLVATMRGFPAFALCFLLLALIWNGHYKFCRRYGLDDGTARFLTCVMLFLVLFYVYPLKFLFNFSITGLLLGFGPPMSMTGSQFSTLLVIYGLGFAAVYAASALLYLHAWRLRDALELSDLERFDT
;
A
#
# COMPACT_ATOMS: atom_id res chain seq x y z
N MET A 1 38.51 22.20 -1.07
CA MET A 1 37.08 22.50 -1.27
C MET A 1 36.47 21.33 -2.03
N ILE A 2 35.96 20.31 -1.33
CA ILE A 2 35.50 19.05 -1.93
C ILE A 2 34.03 19.26 -2.31
N ARG A 3 33.73 19.31 -3.62
CA ARG A 3 32.36 19.24 -4.13
C ARG A 3 31.79 17.88 -3.73
N SER A 4 30.87 17.85 -2.76
CA SER A 4 30.03 16.69 -2.51
C SER A 4 29.14 16.51 -3.74
N THR A 5 29.41 15.47 -4.51
CA THR A 5 28.58 15.01 -5.60
C THR A 5 27.20 14.67 -5.03
N GLU A 6 26.24 15.60 -5.11
CA GLU A 6 24.84 15.27 -4.86
C GLU A 6 24.40 14.32 -5.96
N SER A 7 24.24 13.03 -5.63
CA SER A 7 23.62 12.05 -6.51
C SER A 7 22.15 12.44 -6.70
N ARG A 8 21.88 13.17 -7.79
CA ARG A 8 20.55 13.55 -8.25
C ARG A 8 19.93 12.35 -8.96
N ASP A 9 19.43 11.38 -8.20
CA ASP A 9 18.87 10.14 -8.77
C ASP A 9 17.38 10.24 -9.16
N PHE A 10 16.77 11.42 -9.06
CA PHE A 10 15.51 11.79 -9.72
C PHE A 10 15.69 13.14 -10.42
N PRO A 11 15.04 13.42 -11.56
CA PRO A 11 15.21 14.68 -12.27
C PRO A 11 14.73 15.85 -11.39
N GLY A 12 15.63 16.45 -10.61
CA GLY A 12 15.40 17.66 -9.83
C GLY A 12 15.01 17.51 -8.35
N PHE A 13 14.91 16.30 -7.78
CA PHE A 13 14.57 16.12 -6.36
C PHE A 13 15.77 15.78 -5.47
N ARG A 14 15.98 16.51 -4.37
CA ARG A 14 17.02 16.24 -3.35
C ARG A 14 16.49 15.23 -2.33
N LEU A 15 17.02 14.01 -2.35
CA LEU A 15 16.67 12.96 -1.40
C LEU A 15 17.19 13.33 0.00
N ARG A 16 16.27 13.63 0.93
CA ARG A 16 16.56 14.04 2.31
C ARG A 16 16.61 12.85 3.27
N GLY A 17 15.80 11.82 3.04
CA GLY A 17 15.85 10.57 3.81
C GLY A 17 17.01 9.70 3.34
N ARG A 18 18.27 10.04 3.69
CA ARG A 18 19.44 9.27 3.28
C ARG A 18 19.64 8.02 4.14
N GLU A 19 19.46 8.17 5.45
CA GLU A 19 19.54 7.09 6.44
C GLU A 19 18.18 6.47 6.68
N VAL A 20 18.15 5.16 6.90
CA VAL A 20 16.92 4.43 7.23
C VAL A 20 16.53 4.76 8.66
N THR A 21 15.33 5.32 8.84
CA THR A 21 14.81 5.65 10.18
C THR A 21 14.20 4.41 10.84
N ARG A 22 14.07 4.44 12.18
CA ARG A 22 13.35 3.36 12.90
C ARG A 22 11.89 3.25 12.47
N LEU A 23 11.26 4.37 12.14
CA LEU A 23 9.89 4.39 11.63
C LEU A 23 9.80 3.70 10.27
N GLU A 24 10.75 3.96 9.37
CA GLU A 24 10.84 3.31 8.06
C GLU A 24 11.02 1.79 8.23
N SER A 25 11.96 1.34 9.06
CA SER A 25 12.13 -0.09 9.36
C SER A 25 10.89 -0.74 9.95
N PHE A 26 10.17 -0.03 10.83
CA PHE A 26 8.89 -0.51 11.38
C PHE A 26 7.82 -0.62 10.29
N SER A 27 7.72 0.38 9.40
CA SER A 27 6.78 0.37 8.30
C SER A 27 7.05 -0.78 7.33
N ASP A 28 8.31 -1.03 6.97
CA ASP A 28 8.72 -2.14 6.10
C ASP A 28 8.36 -3.49 6.72
N ALA A 29 8.58 -3.66 8.02
CA ALA A 29 8.21 -4.87 8.75
C ALA A 29 6.69 -5.10 8.71
N VAL A 30 5.89 -4.04 8.88
CA VAL A 30 4.42 -4.13 8.83
C VAL A 30 3.92 -4.45 7.41
N PHE A 31 4.49 -3.84 6.37
CA PHE A 31 4.16 -4.20 4.99
C PHE A 31 4.57 -5.63 4.65
N GLY A 32 5.75 -6.07 5.09
CA GLY A 32 6.17 -7.47 4.99
C GLY A 32 5.17 -8.41 5.65
N PHE A 33 4.70 -8.08 6.86
CA PHE A 33 3.69 -8.86 7.56
C PHE A 33 2.32 -8.86 6.84
N ALA A 34 1.90 -7.73 6.28
CA ALA A 34 0.69 -7.64 5.47
C ALA A 34 0.74 -8.59 4.26
N LEU A 35 1.89 -8.65 3.58
CA LEU A 35 2.12 -9.54 2.45
C LEU A 35 2.15 -11.02 2.89
N THR A 36 2.75 -11.34 4.03
CA THR A 36 2.74 -12.73 4.54
C THR A 36 1.34 -13.16 4.98
N LEU A 37 0.56 -12.31 5.63
CA LEU A 37 -0.84 -12.60 5.97
C LEU A 37 -1.70 -12.88 4.72
N LEU A 38 -1.43 -12.16 3.62
CA LEU A 38 -2.09 -12.40 2.34
C LEU A 38 -1.81 -13.82 1.81
N VAL A 39 -0.56 -14.30 1.94
CA VAL A 39 -0.15 -15.66 1.54
C VAL A 39 -0.67 -16.72 2.51
N VAL A 40 -0.49 -16.51 3.82
CA VAL A 40 -0.85 -17.47 4.88
C VAL A 40 -2.35 -17.72 4.92
N SER A 41 -3.17 -16.77 4.47
CA SER A 41 -4.61 -16.97 4.35
C SER A 41 -5.02 -17.87 3.17
N LEU A 42 -4.08 -18.41 2.38
CA LEU A 42 -4.36 -19.40 1.34
C LEU A 42 -4.45 -20.78 1.97
N ASP A 43 -5.52 -21.51 1.69
CA ASP A 43 -5.68 -22.87 2.19
C ASP A 43 -4.62 -23.80 1.59
N VAL A 44 -4.02 -24.63 2.45
CA VAL A 44 -3.10 -25.69 2.02
C VAL A 44 -3.92 -26.80 1.34
N PRO A 45 -3.73 -27.04 0.03
CA PRO A 45 -4.53 -28.03 -0.70
C PRO A 45 -4.24 -29.44 -0.18
N LYS A 46 -5.28 -30.26 -0.01
CA LYS A 46 -5.18 -31.64 0.47
C LYS A 46 -5.31 -32.68 -0.65
N SER A 47 -5.76 -32.25 -1.83
CA SER A 47 -5.90 -33.04 -3.04
C SER A 47 -5.44 -32.27 -4.28
N PHE A 48 -5.30 -32.97 -5.41
CA PHE A 48 -4.96 -32.33 -6.68
C PHE A 48 -6.06 -31.36 -7.15
N ASP A 49 -7.32 -31.71 -6.93
CA ASP A 49 -8.45 -30.83 -7.28
C ASP A 49 -8.45 -29.55 -6.44
N ASP A 50 -8.10 -29.65 -5.14
CA ASP A 50 -7.89 -28.48 -4.28
C ASP A 50 -6.75 -27.61 -4.78
N LEU A 51 -5.64 -28.21 -5.26
CA LEU A 51 -4.50 -27.46 -5.80
C LEU A 51 -4.92 -26.65 -7.04
N VAL A 52 -5.67 -27.26 -7.96
CA VAL A 52 -6.20 -26.58 -9.15
C VAL A 52 -7.14 -25.44 -8.76
N ALA A 53 -8.00 -25.64 -7.75
CA ALA A 53 -8.86 -24.60 -7.23
C ALA A 53 -8.06 -23.42 -6.65
N THR A 54 -7.03 -23.70 -5.86
CA THR A 54 -6.12 -22.67 -5.31
C THR A 54 -5.38 -21.91 -6.42
N MET A 55 -4.92 -22.59 -7.47
CA MET A 55 -4.26 -21.96 -8.62
C MET A 55 -5.17 -21.00 -9.38
N ARG A 56 -6.48 -21.24 -9.44
CA ARG A 56 -7.46 -20.31 -10.03
C ARG A 56 -7.67 -19.04 -9.20
N GLY A 57 -7.38 -19.09 -7.90
CA GLY A 57 -7.36 -17.93 -6.99
C GLY A 57 -6.09 -17.08 -7.11
N PHE A 58 -5.05 -17.59 -7.78
CA PHE A 58 -3.74 -16.95 -7.84
C PHE A 58 -3.74 -15.57 -8.55
N PRO A 59 -4.50 -15.34 -9.64
CA PRO A 59 -4.58 -14.00 -10.26
C PRO A 59 -5.14 -12.93 -9.30
N ALA A 60 -6.18 -13.26 -8.53
CA ALA A 60 -6.74 -12.37 -7.51
C ALA A 60 -5.72 -12.04 -6.41
N PHE A 61 -4.96 -13.06 -5.98
CA PHE A 61 -3.86 -12.90 -5.04
C PHE A 61 -2.77 -11.98 -5.60
N ALA A 62 -2.37 -12.16 -6.87
CA ALA A 62 -1.34 -11.33 -7.51
C ALA A 62 -1.75 -9.85 -7.58
N LEU A 63 -3.03 -9.58 -7.84
CA LEU A 63 -3.58 -8.21 -7.81
C LEU A 63 -3.58 -7.61 -6.40
N CYS A 64 -3.94 -8.39 -5.37
CA CYS A 64 -3.81 -7.94 -3.96
C CYS A 64 -2.35 -7.58 -3.63
N PHE A 65 -1.42 -8.47 -3.98
CA PHE A 65 0.00 -8.28 -3.75
C PHE A 65 0.50 -7.00 -4.44
N LEU A 66 0.14 -6.81 -5.72
CA LEU A 66 0.55 -5.64 -6.48
C LEU A 66 0.04 -4.34 -5.85
N LEU A 67 -1.22 -4.29 -5.40
CA LEU A 67 -1.76 -3.11 -4.73
C LEU A 67 -1.02 -2.78 -3.43
N LEU A 68 -0.76 -3.78 -2.58
CA LEU A 68 0.01 -3.58 -1.35
C LEU A 68 1.45 -3.13 -1.64
N ALA A 69 2.09 -3.70 -2.66
CA ALA A 69 3.42 -3.30 -3.09
C ALA A 69 3.45 -1.86 -3.64
N LEU A 70 2.40 -1.42 -4.33
CA LEU A 70 2.28 -0.04 -4.82
C LEU A 70 2.13 0.96 -3.67
N ILE A 71 1.33 0.63 -2.64
CA ILE A 71 1.19 1.47 -1.44
C ILE A 71 2.53 1.55 -0.69
N TRP A 72 3.19 0.40 -0.49
CA TRP A 72 4.53 0.35 0.11
C TRP A 72 5.54 1.20 -0.66
N ASN A 73 5.60 1.05 -1.99
CA ASN A 73 6.51 1.82 -2.84
C ASN A 73 6.21 3.33 -2.78
N GLY A 74 4.94 3.72 -2.68
CA GLY A 74 4.56 5.12 -2.45
C GLY A 74 5.08 5.64 -1.12
N HIS A 75 4.93 4.88 -0.05
CA HIS A 75 5.46 5.24 1.27
C HIS A 75 6.99 5.29 1.30
N TYR A 76 7.65 4.30 0.69
CA TYR A 76 9.10 4.28 0.52
C TYR A 76 9.58 5.56 -0.19
N LYS A 77 8.97 5.92 -1.32
CA LYS A 77 9.29 7.17 -2.03
C LYS A 77 9.11 8.40 -1.14
N PHE A 78 8.01 8.48 -0.39
CA PHE A 78 7.77 9.57 0.56
C PHE A 78 8.90 9.67 1.61
N CYS A 79 9.27 8.56 2.24
CA CYS A 79 10.34 8.51 3.24
C CYS A 79 11.69 8.95 2.65
N ARG A 80 12.07 8.45 1.47
CA ARG A 80 13.31 8.85 0.78
C ARG A 80 13.30 10.32 0.36
N ARG A 81 12.15 10.83 -0.07
CA ARG A 81 11.96 12.20 -0.57
C ARG A 81 12.08 13.22 0.55
N TYR A 82 11.32 13.07 1.65
CA TYR A 82 11.23 14.10 2.68
C TYR A 82 12.01 13.79 3.96
N GLY A 83 12.30 12.52 4.28
CA GLY A 83 13.07 12.15 5.48
C GLY A 83 12.49 12.68 6.80
N LEU A 84 11.17 12.82 6.88
CA LEU A 84 10.48 13.39 8.05
C LEU A 84 10.41 12.39 9.21
N ASP A 85 10.82 12.82 10.40
CA ASP A 85 10.72 12.04 11.66
C ASP A 85 9.99 12.82 12.78
N ASP A 86 9.12 13.76 12.41
CA ASP A 86 8.31 14.48 13.38
C ASP A 86 7.14 13.64 13.93
N GLY A 87 6.53 14.08 15.03
CA GLY A 87 5.44 13.35 15.68
C GLY A 87 4.19 13.16 14.80
N THR A 88 3.91 14.10 13.91
CA THR A 88 2.74 14.05 13.02
C THR A 88 2.96 13.04 11.90
N ALA A 89 4.15 13.05 11.29
CA ALA A 89 4.55 12.06 10.30
C ALA A 89 4.51 10.64 10.89
N ARG A 90 5.02 10.45 12.12
CA ARG A 90 4.92 9.17 12.84
C ARG A 90 3.48 8.71 13.05
N PHE A 91 2.61 9.61 13.54
CA PHE A 91 1.21 9.29 13.76
C PHE A 91 0.48 8.91 12.46
N LEU A 92 0.63 9.70 11.40
CA LEU A 92 -0.01 9.45 10.11
C LEU A 92 0.50 8.16 9.46
N THR A 93 1.80 7.87 9.57
CA THR A 93 2.37 6.59 9.13
C THR A 93 1.74 5.43 9.90
N CYS A 94 1.62 5.50 11.23
CA CYS A 94 0.95 4.46 12.01
C CYS A 94 -0.53 4.27 11.62
N VAL A 95 -1.26 5.37 11.36
CA VAL A 95 -2.65 5.30 10.87
C VAL A 95 -2.72 4.60 9.52
N MET A 96 -1.84 4.96 8.58
CA MET A 96 -1.78 4.32 7.26
C MET A 96 -1.48 2.82 7.39
N LEU A 97 -0.50 2.44 8.22
CA LEU A 97 -0.14 1.04 8.46
C LEU A 97 -1.29 0.24 9.09
N PHE A 98 -1.99 0.82 10.06
CA PHE A 98 -3.18 0.21 10.66
C PHE A 98 -4.27 -0.05 9.60
N LEU A 99 -4.55 0.95 8.75
CA LEU A 99 -5.51 0.81 7.65
C LEU A 99 -5.09 -0.30 6.69
N VAL A 100 -3.81 -0.34 6.29
CA VAL A 100 -3.28 -1.39 5.41
C VAL A 100 -3.50 -2.78 5.99
N LEU A 101 -3.16 -3.00 7.26
CA LEU A 101 -3.35 -4.30 7.92
C LEU A 101 -4.81 -4.71 7.97
N PHE A 102 -5.70 -3.79 8.36
CA PHE A 102 -7.14 -4.05 8.37
C PHE A 102 -7.67 -4.39 6.98
N TYR A 103 -7.08 -3.80 5.93
CA TYR A 103 -7.54 -3.93 4.56
C TYR A 103 -7.08 -5.21 3.85
N VAL A 104 -6.05 -5.92 4.33
CA VAL A 104 -5.51 -7.14 3.69
C VAL A 104 -6.59 -8.21 3.48
N TYR A 105 -7.27 -8.62 4.54
CA TYR A 105 -8.23 -9.73 4.47
C TYR A 105 -9.47 -9.36 3.65
N PRO A 106 -10.09 -8.18 3.89
CA PRO A 106 -11.20 -7.75 3.07
C PRO A 106 -10.81 -7.67 1.58
N LEU A 107 -9.65 -7.10 1.23
CA LEU A 107 -9.24 -6.96 -0.18
C LEU A 107 -9.11 -8.32 -0.90
N LYS A 108 -8.57 -9.33 -0.20
CA LYS A 108 -8.48 -10.70 -0.72
C LYS A 108 -9.86 -11.27 -1.07
N PHE A 109 -10.84 -11.07 -0.20
CA PHE A 109 -12.21 -11.52 -0.43
C PHE A 109 -12.80 -10.88 -1.70
N LEU A 110 -12.66 -9.56 -1.86
CA LEU A 110 -13.19 -8.84 -3.01
C LEU A 110 -12.63 -9.37 -4.34
N PHE A 111 -11.31 -9.52 -4.43
CA PHE A 111 -10.69 -9.96 -5.69
C PHE A 111 -10.92 -11.43 -5.96
N ASN A 112 -10.97 -12.28 -4.94
CA ASN A 112 -11.33 -13.68 -5.17
C ASN A 112 -12.75 -13.78 -5.75
N PHE A 113 -13.71 -13.06 -5.16
CA PHE A 113 -15.09 -13.01 -5.66
C PHE A 113 -15.18 -12.42 -7.08
N SER A 114 -14.54 -11.28 -7.32
CA SER A 114 -14.68 -10.53 -8.58
C SER A 114 -13.87 -11.13 -9.73
N ILE A 115 -12.64 -11.57 -9.46
CA ILE A 115 -11.73 -12.09 -10.50
C ILE A 115 -11.98 -13.58 -10.70
N THR A 116 -11.86 -14.38 -9.65
CA THR A 116 -11.97 -15.84 -9.76
C THR A 116 -13.43 -16.28 -9.95
N GLY A 117 -14.36 -15.64 -9.24
CA GLY A 117 -15.80 -15.90 -9.37
C GLY A 117 -16.41 -15.32 -10.64
N LEU A 118 -16.52 -13.99 -10.71
CA LEU A 118 -17.28 -13.31 -11.77
C LEU A 118 -16.56 -13.34 -13.14
N LEU A 119 -15.27 -13.00 -13.20
CA LEU A 119 -14.54 -12.89 -14.46
C LEU A 119 -14.12 -14.25 -15.04
N LEU A 120 -13.63 -15.17 -14.20
CA LEU A 120 -13.09 -16.45 -14.66
C LEU A 120 -14.09 -17.61 -14.54
N GLY A 121 -15.23 -17.43 -13.85
CA GLY A 121 -16.28 -18.45 -13.73
C GLY A 121 -15.90 -19.66 -12.89
N PHE A 122 -14.86 -19.56 -12.06
CA PHE A 122 -14.31 -20.68 -11.28
C PHE A 122 -14.70 -20.66 -9.79
N GLY A 123 -15.48 -19.68 -9.36
CA GLY A 123 -15.91 -19.54 -7.97
C GLY A 123 -17.08 -20.46 -7.61
N PRO A 124 -17.24 -20.83 -6.32
CA PRO A 124 -18.46 -21.46 -5.86
C PRO A 124 -19.66 -20.54 -6.17
N PRO A 125 -20.88 -21.08 -6.37
CA PRO A 125 -22.09 -20.28 -6.58
C PRO A 125 -22.44 -19.54 -5.27
N MET A 126 -21.71 -18.47 -5.00
CA MET A 126 -21.94 -17.61 -3.86
C MET A 126 -23.10 -16.70 -4.21
N SER A 127 -24.26 -16.96 -3.61
CA SER A 127 -25.46 -16.15 -3.79
C SER A 127 -25.33 -14.86 -2.98
N MET A 128 -24.52 -13.92 -3.47
CA MET A 128 -24.56 -12.54 -2.98
C MET A 128 -25.69 -11.80 -3.71
N THR A 129 -26.54 -11.14 -2.94
CA THR A 129 -27.54 -10.22 -3.51
C THR A 129 -26.81 -9.01 -4.10
N GLY A 130 -27.33 -8.42 -5.19
CA GLY A 130 -26.72 -7.24 -5.80
C GLY A 130 -26.47 -6.08 -4.82
N SER A 131 -27.37 -5.89 -3.84
CA SER A 131 -27.20 -4.91 -2.76
C SER A 131 -25.99 -5.21 -1.86
N GLN A 132 -25.76 -6.48 -1.51
CA GLN A 132 -24.61 -6.88 -0.70
C GLN A 132 -23.30 -6.62 -1.47
N PHE A 133 -23.29 -6.89 -2.77
CA PHE A 133 -22.13 -6.60 -3.62
C PHE A 133 -21.83 -5.09 -3.70
N SER A 134 -22.86 -4.24 -3.83
CA SER A 134 -22.68 -2.79 -3.79
C SER A 134 -22.16 -2.29 -2.43
N THR A 135 -22.75 -2.75 -1.32
CA THR A 135 -22.27 -2.42 0.03
C THR A 135 -20.82 -2.82 0.22
N LEU A 136 -20.48 -4.01 -0.27
CA LEU A 136 -19.14 -4.55 -0.25
C LEU A 136 -18.17 -3.60 -0.99
N LEU A 137 -18.47 -3.22 -2.24
CA LEU A 137 -17.67 -2.25 -3.02
C LEU A 137 -17.53 -0.89 -2.32
N VAL A 138 -18.57 -0.39 -1.66
CA VAL A 138 -18.51 0.89 -0.92
C VAL A 138 -17.57 0.80 0.27
N ILE A 139 -17.68 -0.26 1.08
CA ILE A 139 -16.78 -0.50 2.23
C ILE A 139 -15.32 -0.55 1.76
N TYR A 140 -15.07 -1.23 0.64
CA TYR A 140 -13.75 -1.29 0.03
C TYR A 140 -13.26 0.06 -0.50
N GLY A 141 -14.08 0.73 -1.30
CA GLY A 141 -13.78 2.06 -1.82
C GLY A 141 -13.43 3.04 -0.69
N LEU A 142 -14.14 2.97 0.44
CA LEU A 142 -13.86 3.79 1.61
C LEU A 142 -12.51 3.44 2.26
N GLY A 143 -12.19 2.16 2.43
CA GLY A 143 -10.90 1.73 2.99
C GLY A 143 -9.72 2.12 2.11
N PHE A 144 -9.84 1.93 0.80
CA PHE A 144 -8.84 2.39 -0.17
C PHE A 144 -8.70 3.92 -0.11
N ALA A 145 -9.80 4.67 -0.14
CA ALA A 145 -9.78 6.11 -0.01
C ALA A 145 -9.13 6.57 1.30
N ALA A 146 -9.36 5.87 2.42
CA ALA A 146 -8.74 6.19 3.71
C ALA A 146 -7.21 6.01 3.69
N VAL A 147 -6.70 4.95 3.06
CA VAL A 147 -5.25 4.75 2.90
C VAL A 147 -4.64 5.88 2.09
N TYR A 148 -5.22 6.20 0.93
CA TYR A 148 -4.73 7.30 0.08
C TYR A 148 -4.91 8.67 0.72
N ALA A 149 -5.95 8.87 1.54
CA ALA A 149 -6.12 10.09 2.33
C ALA A 149 -5.01 10.22 3.39
N ALA A 150 -4.66 9.14 4.08
CA ALA A 150 -3.54 9.14 5.03
C ALA A 150 -2.21 9.45 4.32
N SER A 151 -1.97 8.86 3.15
CA SER A 151 -0.82 9.20 2.31
C SER A 151 -0.87 10.66 1.85
N ALA A 152 -2.01 11.15 1.38
CA ALA A 152 -2.15 12.55 0.96
C ALA A 152 -1.93 13.53 2.11
N LEU A 153 -2.36 13.19 3.33
CA LEU A 153 -2.10 13.99 4.53
C LEU A 153 -0.61 14.01 4.89
N LEU A 154 0.13 12.92 4.68
CA LEU A 154 1.59 12.90 4.82
C LEU A 154 2.25 13.86 3.83
N TYR A 155 1.83 13.83 2.56
CA TYR A 155 2.33 14.77 1.53
C TYR A 155 1.93 16.21 1.83
N LEU A 156 0.71 16.46 2.30
CA LEU A 156 0.25 17.79 2.71
C LEU A 156 1.02 18.30 3.93
N HIS A 157 1.37 17.42 4.87
CA HIS A 157 2.22 17.76 6.00
C HIS A 157 3.63 18.14 5.55
N ALA A 158 4.23 17.34 4.65
CA ALA A 158 5.50 17.69 4.01
C ALA A 158 5.43 19.03 3.26
N TRP A 159 4.32 19.30 2.57
CA TRP A 159 4.05 20.58 1.92
C TRP A 159 4.01 21.76 2.89
N ARG A 160 3.36 21.60 4.05
CA ARG A 160 3.33 22.64 5.10
C ARG A 160 4.71 22.94 5.65
N LEU A 161 5.60 21.96 5.66
CA LEU A 161 7.00 22.08 6.07
C LEU A 161 7.94 22.49 4.93
N ARG A 162 7.43 22.90 3.77
CA ARG A 162 8.24 23.23 2.57
C ARG A 162 9.36 24.23 2.79
N ASP A 163 9.13 25.22 3.65
CA ASP A 163 10.11 26.28 3.92
C ASP A 163 11.23 25.77 4.85
N ALA A 164 10.89 24.88 5.80
CA ALA A 164 11.86 24.21 6.66
C ALA A 164 12.63 23.09 5.93
N LEU A 165 12.01 22.48 4.91
CA LEU A 165 12.62 21.45 4.06
C LEU A 165 13.45 22.04 2.91
N GLU A 166 13.47 23.36 2.75
CA GLU A 166 14.13 24.06 1.64
C GLU A 166 13.73 23.46 0.27
N LEU A 167 12.43 23.19 0.06
CA LEU A 167 11.95 22.62 -1.20
C LEU A 167 12.17 23.63 -2.33
N SER A 168 12.92 23.23 -3.37
CA SER A 168 13.09 24.03 -4.59
C SER A 168 11.76 24.18 -5.36
N ASP A 169 11.68 25.14 -6.28
CA ASP A 169 10.43 25.40 -7.02
C ASP A 169 9.92 24.19 -7.82
N LEU A 170 10.83 23.33 -8.29
CA LEU A 170 10.48 22.09 -8.99
C LEU A 170 9.95 21.02 -8.02
N GLU A 171 10.56 20.93 -6.84
CA GLU A 171 10.09 20.07 -5.75
C GLU A 171 8.72 20.52 -5.23
N ARG A 172 8.42 21.82 -5.29
CA ARG A 172 7.12 22.39 -4.95
C ARG A 172 6.02 22.05 -5.99
N PHE A 173 6.37 21.80 -7.24
CA PHE A 173 5.38 21.43 -8.24
C PHE A 173 5.02 19.94 -8.17
N ASP A 174 5.99 19.10 -7.81
CA ASP A 174 5.86 17.63 -7.78
C ASP A 174 5.37 17.05 -6.44
N THR A 175 5.05 17.89 -5.44
CA THR A 175 4.61 17.48 -4.09
C THR A 175 3.11 17.64 -3.93
#